data_AF-A0A9Q4GEJ3-F1
#
_entry.id   AF-A0A9Q4GEJ3-F1
#
_cell.length_a   1.000
_cell.length_b   1.000
_cell.length_c   1.000
_cell.angle_alpha   90.00
_cell.angle_beta   90.00
_cell.angle_gamma   90.00
#
_symmetry.space_group_name_H-M   'P 1'
#
loop_
_entity.id
_entity.type
_entity.pdbx_description
1 polymer ?
#
loop_
_entity_poly.entity_id
_entity_poly.type
_entity_poly.pdbx_seq_one_letter_code
_entity_poly.pdbx_strand_id
1 'polypeptide(L)'
;MMLEKLRNSTFVFVLISVLLGAMAGFVDIIASEVQPSALLIIISTCFLGFIQPKNAWLSALIIGSSILAAHLISPFWGLYPDYPVEPSVWATTIALIPAFIGAYIGAGAGWALTGTRSKA
;
A
#
# COMPACT_ATOMS: atom_id res chain seq x y z
N MET A 1 -7.21 23.23 7.08
CA MET A 1 -8.57 22.93 6.58
C MET A 1 -8.60 21.78 5.57
N MET A 2 -7.79 21.78 4.49
CA MET A 2 -7.82 20.71 3.46
C MET A 2 -7.35 19.33 3.97
N LEU A 3 -6.23 19.27 4.71
CA LEU A 3 -5.70 18.02 5.30
C LEU A 3 -6.66 17.38 6.31
N GLU A 4 -7.45 18.19 7.01
CA GLU A 4 -8.41 17.71 8.00
C GLU A 4 -9.62 17.05 7.34
N LYS A 5 -10.04 17.57 6.17
CA LYS A 5 -11.11 16.99 5.35
C LYS A 5 -10.67 15.66 4.72
N LEU A 6 -9.42 15.56 4.28
CA LEU A 6 -8.81 14.32 3.79
C LEU A 6 -8.72 13.27 4.90
N ARG A 7 -8.26 13.66 6.10
CA ARG A 7 -8.13 12.78 7.27
C ARG A 7 -9.45 12.13 7.70
N ASN A 8 -10.59 12.82 7.52
CA ASN A 8 -11.91 12.30 7.89
C ASN A 8 -12.65 11.58 6.75
N SER A 9 -12.16 11.66 5.51
CA SER A 9 -12.84 11.06 4.36
C SER A 9 -12.27 9.68 4.04
N THR A 10 -12.88 8.65 4.63
CA THR A 10 -12.53 7.24 4.34
C THR A 10 -12.61 6.92 2.84
N PHE A 11 -13.55 7.52 2.12
CA PHE A 11 -13.68 7.33 0.67
C PHE A 11 -12.43 7.78 -0.09
N VAL A 12 -11.94 8.99 0.19
CA VAL A 12 -10.75 9.52 -0.49
C VAL A 12 -9.51 8.70 -0.10
N PHE A 13 -9.42 8.30 1.16
CA PHE A 13 -8.34 7.42 1.64
C PHE A 13 -8.30 6.09 0.90
N VAL A 14 -9.46 5.43 0.75
CA VAL A 14 -9.58 4.17 0.01
C VAL A 14 -9.23 4.38 -1.46
N LEU A 15 -9.75 5.43 -2.09
CA LEU A 15 -9.46 5.75 -3.49
C LEU A 15 -7.95 5.93 -3.73
N ILE A 16 -7.27 6.71 -2.87
CA ILE A 16 -5.81 6.89 -2.97
C ILE A 16 -5.08 5.57 -2.75
N SER A 17 -5.52 4.76 -1.78
CA SER A 17 -4.93 3.44 -1.51
C SER A 17 -5.03 2.53 -2.72
N VAL A 18 -6.17 2.51 -3.41
CA VAL A 18 -6.38 1.73 -4.64
C VAL A 18 -5.48 2.22 -5.76
N LEU A 19 -5.37 3.54 -5.96
CA LEU A 19 -4.50 4.10 -7.01
C LEU A 19 -3.02 3.78 -6.77
N LEU A 20 -2.54 3.91 -5.53
CA LEU A 20 -1.16 3.57 -5.17
C LEU A 20 -0.92 2.06 -5.26
N GLY A 21 -1.90 1.23 -4.88
CA GLY A 21 -1.84 -0.21 -5.02
C GLY A 21 -1.77 -0.66 -6.49
N ALA A 22 -2.60 -0.06 -7.35
CA ALA A 22 -2.57 -0.32 -8.79
C ALA A 22 -1.23 0.09 -9.42
N MET A 23 -0.68 1.23 -8.99
CA MET A 23 0.66 1.67 -9.42
C MET A 23 1.75 0.69 -8.97
N ALA A 24 1.70 0.21 -7.72
CA ALA A 24 2.63 -0.78 -7.22
C ALA A 24 2.54 -2.11 -7.97
N GLY A 25 1.33 -2.60 -8.25
CA GLY A 25 1.11 -3.81 -9.04
C GLY A 25 1.58 -3.66 -10.49
N PHE A 26 1.35 -2.51 -11.11
CA PHE A 26 1.87 -2.22 -12.45
C PHE A 26 3.40 -2.22 -12.47
N VAL A 27 4.05 -1.54 -11.52
CA VAL A 27 5.52 -1.53 -11.37
C VAL A 27 6.06 -2.95 -11.17
N ASP A 28 5.38 -3.77 -10.37
CA ASP A 28 5.80 -5.16 -10.11
C ASP A 28 5.76 -6.04 -11.36
N ILE A 29 4.82 -5.80 -12.28
CA ILE A 29 4.73 -6.55 -13.54
C ILE A 29 5.83 -6.16 -14.54
N ILE A 30 6.18 -4.87 -14.61
CA ILE A 30 7.12 -4.35 -15.62
C ILE A 30 8.57 -4.34 -15.13
N ALA A 31 8.81 -4.36 -13.82
CA ALA A 31 10.14 -4.36 -13.25
C ALA A 31 10.70 -5.78 -13.27
N SER A 32 11.97 -5.93 -13.63
CA SER A 32 12.68 -7.21 -13.55
C SER A 32 12.95 -7.67 -12.12
N GLU A 33 12.72 -6.78 -11.15
CA GLU A 33 13.10 -6.96 -9.75
C GLU A 33 11.97 -6.55 -8.80
N VAL A 34 11.91 -7.17 -7.62
CA VAL A 34 10.84 -6.96 -6.63
C VAL A 34 11.04 -5.73 -5.73
N GLN A 35 12.24 -5.13 -5.70
CA GLN A 35 12.52 -4.06 -4.74
C GLN A 35 11.82 -2.73 -5.09
N PRO A 36 11.65 -2.31 -6.36
CA PRO A 36 10.91 -1.10 -6.71
C PRO A 36 9.45 -1.12 -6.24
N SER A 37 8.74 -2.24 -6.48
CA SER A 37 7.36 -2.41 -6.04
C SER A 37 7.28 -2.45 -4.51
N ALA A 38 8.15 -3.22 -3.84
CA ALA A 38 8.20 -3.29 -2.38
C ALA A 38 8.47 -1.92 -1.73
N LEU A 39 9.39 -1.13 -2.29
CA LEU A 39 9.71 0.21 -1.79
C LEU A 39 8.51 1.16 -1.97
N LEU A 40 7.84 1.10 -3.11
CA LEU A 40 6.62 1.89 -3.34
C LEU A 40 5.50 1.51 -2.37
N ILE A 41 5.33 0.23 -2.08
CA ILE A 41 4.38 -0.27 -1.07
C ILE A 41 4.70 0.35 0.30
N ILE A 42 5.95 0.23 0.77
CA ILE A 42 6.37 0.72 2.10
C ILE A 42 6.16 2.22 2.21
N ILE A 43 6.58 2.99 1.21
CA ILE A 43 6.45 4.46 1.24
C ILE A 43 4.97 4.86 1.23
N SER A 44 4.17 4.23 0.37
CA SER A 44 2.75 4.54 0.23
C SER A 44 1.98 4.21 1.51
N THR A 45 2.18 3.02 2.06
CA THR A 45 1.48 2.61 3.29
C THR A 45 1.96 3.40 4.50
N CYS A 46 3.25 3.73 4.58
CA CYS A 46 3.79 4.61 5.63
C CYS A 46 3.19 6.01 5.57
N PHE A 47 3.14 6.61 4.38
CA PHE A 47 2.55 7.94 4.20
C PHE A 47 1.06 7.97 4.55
N LEU A 48 0.30 6.97 4.08
CA LEU A 48 -1.13 6.86 4.38
C LEU A 48 -1.39 6.55 5.86
N GLY A 49 -0.60 5.66 6.46
CA GLY A 49 -0.64 5.36 7.88
C GLY A 49 -0.35 6.59 8.74
N PHE A 50 0.57 7.45 8.30
CA PHE A 50 0.85 8.72 8.96
C PHE A 50 -0.32 9.71 8.90
N ILE A 51 -0.96 9.85 7.74
CA ILE A 51 -2.10 10.75 7.54
C ILE A 51 -3.34 10.28 8.31
N GLN A 52 -3.61 8.97 8.29
CA GLN A 52 -4.80 8.38 8.91
C GLN A 52 -4.47 7.14 9.76
N PRO A 53 -3.82 7.34 10.93
CA PRO A 53 -3.32 6.24 11.77
C PRO A 53 -4.39 5.23 12.19
N LYS A 54 -5.63 5.69 12.41
CA LYS A 54 -6.77 4.83 12.80
C LYS A 54 -7.11 3.77 11.75
N ASN A 55 -6.86 4.05 10.46
CA ASN A 55 -7.19 3.17 9.34
C ASN A 55 -5.94 2.68 8.60
N ALA A 56 -4.76 2.72 9.22
CA ALA A 56 -3.51 2.31 8.58
C ALA A 56 -3.54 0.84 8.08
N TRP A 57 -4.21 -0.03 8.83
CA TRP A 57 -4.42 -1.44 8.45
C TRP A 57 -5.16 -1.58 7.10
N LEU A 58 -6.07 -0.67 6.79
CA LEU A 58 -6.86 -0.70 5.55
C LEU A 58 -5.98 -0.36 4.34
N SER A 59 -5.10 0.65 4.45
CA SER A 59 -4.13 0.95 3.39
C SER A 59 -3.16 -0.22 3.16
N ALA A 60 -2.72 -0.91 4.22
CA ALA A 60 -1.85 -2.07 4.10
C ALA A 60 -2.53 -3.22 3.34
N LEU A 61 -3.79 -3.53 3.68
CA LEU A 61 -4.55 -4.56 2.98
C LEU A 61 -4.79 -4.21 1.52
N ILE A 62 -5.26 -2.99 1.24
CA ILE A 62 -5.55 -2.58 -0.15
C ILE A 62 -4.26 -2.62 -0.98
N ILE A 63 -3.20 -1.95 -0.54
CA ILE A 63 -1.97 -1.82 -1.31
C ILE A 63 -1.24 -3.16 -1.42
N GLY A 64 -1.10 -3.91 -0.32
CA GLY A 64 -0.40 -5.19 -0.34
C GLY A 64 -1.15 -6.27 -1.13
N SER A 65 -2.48 -6.31 -1.08
CA SER A 65 -3.28 -7.23 -1.91
C SER A 65 -3.32 -6.84 -3.40
N SER A 66 -2.96 -5.59 -3.73
CA SER A 66 -2.94 -5.14 -5.13
C SER A 66 -1.88 -5.84 -5.97
N ILE A 67 -0.79 -6.34 -5.37
CA ILE A 67 0.21 -7.14 -6.09
C ILE A 67 -0.41 -8.46 -6.55
N LEU A 68 -1.07 -9.18 -5.64
CA LEU A 68 -1.80 -10.40 -5.99
C LEU A 68 -2.85 -10.13 -7.07
N ALA A 69 -3.64 -9.06 -6.91
CA ALA A 69 -4.64 -8.68 -7.89
C ALA A 69 -4.02 -8.36 -9.27
N ALA A 70 -2.87 -7.68 -9.29
CA ALA A 70 -2.16 -7.35 -10.52
C ALA A 70 -1.71 -8.61 -11.28
N HIS A 71 -1.12 -9.59 -10.59
CA HIS A 71 -0.73 -10.87 -11.19
C HIS A 71 -1.90 -11.75 -11.64
N LEU A 72 -3.08 -11.60 -11.02
CA LEU A 72 -4.30 -12.27 -11.48
C LEU A 72 -4.93 -11.59 -12.70
N ILE A 73 -4.81 -10.26 -12.82
CA ILE A 73 -5.45 -9.46 -13.88
C ILE A 73 -4.55 -9.30 -15.11
N SER A 74 -3.24 -9.21 -14.94
CA SER A 74 -2.28 -8.97 -16.02
C SER A 74 -2.36 -9.96 -17.19
N PRO A 75 -2.65 -11.28 -17.00
CA PRO A 75 -2.77 -12.20 -18.13
C PRO A 75 -3.95 -11.87 -19.04
N PHE A 76 -5.01 -11.26 -18.52
CA PHE A 76 -6.17 -10.82 -19.32
C PHE A 76 -5.83 -9.66 -20.25
N TRP A 77 -4.72 -8.95 -20.00
CA TRP A 77 -4.21 -7.86 -20.84
C TRP A 77 -2.98 -8.26 -21.65
N GLY A 78 -2.60 -9.54 -21.64
CA GLY A 78 -1.40 -10.03 -22.33
C GLY A 78 -0.09 -9.52 -21.74
N LEU A 79 -0.12 -9.03 -20.48
CA LEU A 79 1.05 -8.60 -19.75
C LEU A 79 1.55 -9.76 -18.89
N TYR A 80 2.80 -10.15 -19.10
CA TYR A 80 3.46 -11.20 -18.35
C TYR A 80 4.72 -10.64 -17.70
N PRO A 81 4.97 -10.93 -16.41
CA PRO A 81 6.22 -10.55 -15.77
C PRO A 81 7.39 -11.28 -16.43
N ASP A 82 8.57 -10.64 -16.46
CA ASP A 82 9.80 -11.22 -17.01
C ASP A 82 10.18 -12.54 -16.33
N TYR A 83 9.89 -12.64 -15.03
CA TYR A 83 10.09 -13.86 -14.25
C TYR A 83 8.74 -14.33 -13.68
N PRO A 84 8.35 -15.61 -13.92
CA PRO A 84 7.13 -16.14 -13.36
C PRO A 84 7.23 -16.23 -11.83
N VAL A 85 6.11 -15.97 -11.15
CA VAL A 85 6.04 -16.07 -9.69
C VAL A 85 6.05 -17.54 -9.28
N GLU A 86 7.14 -17.98 -8.66
CA GLU A 86 7.29 -19.32 -8.09
C GLU A 86 7.06 -19.31 -6.57
N PRO A 87 6.54 -20.41 -5.97
CA PRO A 87 5.99 -21.61 -6.62
C PRO A 87 4.53 -21.45 -7.08
N SER A 88 3.86 -20.35 -6.70
CA SER A 88 2.49 -20.04 -7.11
C SER A 88 2.22 -18.54 -7.00
N VAL A 89 1.18 -18.06 -7.69
CA VAL A 89 0.73 -16.66 -7.63
C VAL A 89 0.45 -16.19 -6.20
N TRP A 90 0.08 -17.10 -5.28
CA TRP A 90 -0.13 -16.78 -3.86
C TRP A 90 1.13 -16.30 -3.14
N ALA A 91 2.33 -16.59 -3.66
CA ALA A 91 3.58 -16.08 -3.10
C ALA A 91 3.64 -14.55 -3.10
N THR A 92 2.94 -13.88 -4.04
CA THR A 92 2.81 -12.40 -4.07
C THR A 92 2.18 -11.82 -2.81
N THR A 93 1.43 -12.62 -2.04
CA THR A 93 0.84 -12.21 -0.75
C THR A 93 1.89 -11.81 0.28
N ILE A 94 3.16 -12.20 0.07
CA ILE A 94 4.28 -11.75 0.89
C ILE A 94 4.40 -10.21 0.91
N ALA A 95 3.91 -9.52 -0.12
CA ALA A 95 3.84 -8.06 -0.20
C ALA A 95 2.99 -7.42 0.91
N LEU A 96 2.11 -8.18 1.58
CA LEU A 96 1.39 -7.71 2.76
C LEU A 96 2.36 -7.39 3.92
N ILE A 97 3.45 -8.15 4.06
CA ILE A 97 4.41 -7.95 5.16
C ILE A 97 5.01 -6.54 5.11
N PRO A 98 5.69 -6.10 4.03
CA PRO A 98 6.19 -4.73 3.94
C PRO A 98 5.06 -3.70 3.96
N ALA A 99 3.87 -4.01 3.43
CA ALA A 99 2.71 -3.12 3.49
C ALA A 99 2.29 -2.80 4.94
N PHE A 100 2.18 -3.83 5.79
CA PHE A 100 1.84 -3.66 7.21
C PHE A 100 2.96 -2.99 7.99
N ILE A 101 4.22 -3.34 7.72
CA ILE A 101 5.38 -2.68 8.34
C ILE A 101 5.33 -1.17 8.05
N GLY A 102 5.20 -0.78 6.77
CA GLY A 102 5.09 0.62 6.38
C GLY A 102 3.90 1.30 7.05
N ALA A 103 2.71 0.71 6.97
CA ALA A 103 1.49 1.26 7.56
C ALA A 103 1.62 1.55 9.06
N TYR A 104 2.17 0.61 9.84
CA TYR A 104 2.28 0.79 11.28
C TYR A 104 3.43 1.70 11.70
N ILE A 105 4.52 1.77 10.92
CA ILE A 105 5.54 2.81 11.11
C ILE A 105 4.90 4.19 10.93
N GLY A 106 4.15 4.38 9.84
CA GLY A 106 3.41 5.60 9.56
C GLY A 106 2.43 5.96 10.67
N ALA A 107 1.59 5.00 11.08
CA ALA A 107 0.61 5.19 12.15
C ALA A 107 1.26 5.57 13.48
N GLY A 108 2.36 4.89 13.84
CA GLY A 108 3.14 5.20 15.05
C GLY A 108 3.68 6.64 15.04
N ALA A 109 4.27 7.07 13.92
CA ALA A 109 4.73 8.45 13.74
C ALA A 109 3.56 9.45 13.79
N GLY A 110 2.44 9.12 13.14
CA GLY A 110 1.23 9.95 13.14
C GLY A 110 0.68 10.12 14.56
N TRP A 111 0.60 9.06 15.35
CA TRP A 111 0.20 9.13 16.76
C TRP A 111 1.19 9.90 17.62
N ALA A 112 2.50 9.72 17.44
CA ALA A 112 3.50 10.46 18.20
C ALA A 112 3.41 11.98 17.97
N LEU A 113 3.19 12.40 16.71
CA LEU A 113 3.15 13.81 16.35
C LEU A 113 1.78 14.48 16.56
N THR A 114 0.69 13.72 16.49
CA THR A 114 -0.68 14.27 16.64
C THR A 114 -1.31 13.98 18.00
N GLY A 115 -0.85 12.94 18.71
CA GLY A 115 -1.35 12.51 20.01
C GLY A 115 -0.91 13.39 21.20
N THR A 116 0.08 14.27 21.01
CA THR A 116 0.47 15.28 22.01
C THR A 116 -0.50 16.48 22.08
N ARG A 117 -1.42 16.64 21.12
CA ARG A 117 -2.40 17.74 21.12
C ARG A 117 -3.70 17.46 21.88
N SER A 118 -3.89 16.27 22.45
CA SER A 118 -5.12 15.92 23.20
C SER A 118 -5.01 16.13 24.72
N LYS A 119 -3.89 16.64 25.23
CA LYS A 119 -3.65 16.86 26.67
C LYS A 119 -3.18 18.29 27.01
N ALA A 120 -3.56 19.30 26.23
CA ALA A 120 -3.31 20.71 26.54
C ALA A 120 -4.63 21.47 26.61
#